data_AF-A0A8T0GTM7-F1
#
_entry.id   AF-A0A8T0GTM7-F1
#
_cell.length_a   1.000
_cell.length_b   1.000
_cell.length_c   1.000
_cell.angle_alpha   90.00
_cell.angle_beta   90.00
_cell.angle_gamma   90.00
#
_symmetry.space_group_name_H-M   'P 1'
#
loop_
_entity.id
_entity.type
_entity.pdbx_description
1 polymer ?
#
loop_
_entity_poly.entity_id
_entity_poly.type
_entity_poly.pdbx_seq_one_letter_code
_entity_poly.pdbx_strand_id
1 'polypeptide(L)'
;MSAPRVIMGRAKRGLYAGRHIQFGNQVSEDGGNKSRRTWKPNVQTKRIFSLGLDRYIKMSLTMHALRCIDKAGGIDEYLLTTPERKLDNDLAREWRTKIAAVYHKLYTMEVATMNVKPGMEDQVPRHLQARQRGFTLEQLNALEAQNASASLEAPHAS
;
A
#
# COMPACT_ATOMS: atom_id res chain seq x y z
N MET A 1 -7.44 8.79 17.32
CA MET A 1 -8.64 9.14 16.51
C MET A 1 -9.53 7.92 16.38
N SER A 2 -10.65 7.84 17.11
CA SER A 2 -11.63 6.73 17.04
C SER A 2 -12.22 6.57 15.63
N ALA A 3 -12.40 5.33 15.16
CA ALA A 3 -13.12 5.08 13.92
C ALA A 3 -14.58 5.58 14.07
N PRO A 4 -15.18 6.14 13.00
CA PRO A 4 -16.54 6.66 13.07
C PRO A 4 -17.53 5.52 13.34
N ARG A 5 -18.44 5.74 14.30
CA ARG A 5 -19.46 4.75 14.73
C ARG A 5 -20.35 4.28 13.57
N VAL A 6 -20.50 5.09 12.52
CA VAL A 6 -21.29 4.77 11.32
C VAL A 6 -20.50 5.14 10.07
N ILE A 7 -20.21 4.14 9.23
CA ILE A 7 -19.57 4.31 7.92
C ILE A 7 -20.67 4.37 6.86
N MET A 8 -20.65 5.41 6.01
CA MET A 8 -21.60 5.55 4.91
C MET A 8 -21.44 4.41 3.88
N GLY A 9 -22.54 3.86 3.37
CA GLY A 9 -22.49 2.76 2.40
C GLY A 9 -21.75 3.09 1.09
N ARG A 10 -21.62 4.39 0.74
CA ARG A 10 -20.80 4.85 -0.38
C ARG A 10 -19.29 4.82 -0.08
N ALA A 11 -18.89 4.96 1.19
CA ALA A 11 -17.49 4.88 1.60
C ALA A 11 -16.93 3.47 1.44
N LYS A 12 -17.76 2.44 1.60
CA LYS A 12 -17.40 1.02 1.38
C LYS A 12 -17.08 0.68 -0.08
N ARG A 13 -17.30 1.61 -1.02
CA ARG A 13 -17.13 1.39 -2.46
C ARG A 13 -16.22 2.43 -3.12
N GLY A 14 -15.63 3.33 -2.34
CA GLY A 14 -14.77 4.39 -2.86
C GLY A 14 -13.75 4.88 -1.85
N LEU A 15 -12.82 5.72 -2.27
CA LEU A 15 -11.75 6.18 -1.40
C LEU A 15 -12.08 7.55 -0.79
N TYR A 16 -12.36 7.55 0.52
CA TYR A 16 -12.82 8.74 1.24
C TYR A 16 -11.79 9.31 2.21
N ALA A 17 -10.68 8.61 2.47
CA ALA A 17 -9.58 9.09 3.32
C ALA A 17 -10.07 9.66 4.67
N GLY A 18 -10.95 8.93 5.35
CA GLY A 18 -11.54 9.33 6.63
C GLY A 18 -12.52 10.51 6.57
N ARG A 19 -12.95 10.95 5.39
CA ARG A 19 -14.03 11.96 5.25
C ARG A 19 -15.39 11.28 5.27
N HIS A 20 -16.26 11.75 6.15
CA HIS A 20 -17.62 11.23 6.31
C HIS A 20 -18.65 12.35 6.19
N ILE A 21 -19.91 11.95 6.03
CA ILE A 21 -21.05 12.85 6.14
C ILE A 21 -21.08 13.39 7.56
N GLN A 22 -21.18 14.71 7.69
CA GLN A 22 -21.38 15.37 8.98
C GLN A 22 -22.85 15.74 9.13
N PHE A 23 -23.39 15.51 10.31
CA PHE A 23 -24.75 15.88 10.67
C PHE A 23 -24.72 17.00 11.70
N GLY A 24 -25.63 17.96 11.57
CA GLY A 24 -25.76 19.04 12.54
C GLY A 24 -26.96 19.91 12.26
N ASN A 25 -26.89 21.16 12.72
CA ASN A 25 -27.97 22.13 12.59
C ASN A 25 -27.46 23.36 11.84
N GLN A 26 -28.33 23.96 11.03
CA GLN A 26 -28.23 25.35 10.65
C GLN A 26 -28.95 26.18 11.71
N VAL A 27 -28.32 27.27 12.14
CA VAL A 27 -28.89 28.21 13.11
C VAL A 27 -29.21 29.50 12.36
N SER A 28 -30.43 30.03 12.52
CA SER A 28 -30.80 31.33 11.96
C SER A 28 -30.02 32.45 12.64
N GLU A 29 -29.61 33.46 11.89
CA GLU A 29 -28.83 34.60 12.36
C GLU A 29 -29.56 35.41 13.44
N ASP A 30 -30.82 35.79 13.19
CA ASP A 30 -31.54 36.70 14.09
C ASP A 30 -32.31 36.01 15.23
N GLY A 31 -32.80 34.78 15.00
CA GLY A 31 -33.76 34.11 15.90
C GLY A 31 -33.26 32.84 16.59
N GLY A 32 -32.01 32.41 16.35
CA GLY A 32 -31.46 31.18 16.93
C GLY A 32 -32.20 29.87 16.58
N ASN A 33 -33.15 29.91 15.65
CA ASN A 33 -33.94 28.77 15.19
C ASN A 33 -33.03 27.71 14.57
N LYS A 34 -33.21 26.45 15.00
CA LYS A 34 -32.35 25.33 14.59
C LYS A 34 -33.07 24.43 13.59
N SER A 35 -32.53 24.33 12.38
CA SER A 35 -33.00 23.40 11.34
C SER A 35 -31.95 22.31 11.09
N ARG A 36 -32.37 21.05 10.92
CA ARG A 36 -31.43 19.94 10.66
C ARG A 36 -30.76 20.13 9.30
N ARG A 37 -29.43 19.97 9.24
CA ARG A 37 -28.65 20.02 8.00
C ARG A 37 -27.63 18.88 7.94
N THR A 38 -27.25 18.52 6.72
CA THR A 38 -26.24 17.51 6.42
C THR A 38 -25.15 18.10 5.51
N TRP A 39 -23.89 17.87 5.83
CA TRP A 39 -22.74 18.22 4.97
C TRP A 39 -22.16 16.97 4.34
N LYS A 40 -22.18 16.93 3.00
CA LYS A 40 -21.68 15.80 2.21
C LYS A 40 -20.25 16.11 1.75
N PRO A 41 -19.34 15.12 1.75
CA PRO A 41 -18.01 15.30 1.17
C PRO A 41 -18.11 15.51 -0.35
N ASN A 42 -17.17 16.26 -0.92
CA ASN A 42 -17.04 16.43 -2.36
C ASN A 42 -16.42 15.16 -2.98
N VAL A 43 -17.27 14.33 -3.60
CA VAL A 43 -16.90 13.03 -4.19
C VAL A 43 -16.99 13.13 -5.71
N GLN A 44 -15.95 12.68 -6.39
CA GLN A 44 -15.82 12.67 -7.84
C GLN A 44 -15.38 11.29 -8.32
N THR A 45 -15.92 10.83 -9.44
CA THR A 45 -15.48 9.56 -10.06
C THR A 45 -14.38 9.86 -11.07
N LYS A 46 -13.16 9.38 -10.81
CA LYS A 46 -12.00 9.60 -11.68
C LYS A 46 -11.33 8.27 -12.02
N ARG A 47 -10.53 8.31 -13.10
CA ARG A 47 -9.62 7.24 -13.49
C ARG A 47 -8.22 7.63 -13.01
N ILE A 48 -7.61 6.80 -12.17
CA ILE A 48 -6.25 7.02 -11.66
C ILE A 48 -5.37 5.88 -12.16
N PHE A 49 -4.18 6.21 -12.63
CA PHE A 49 -3.23 5.24 -13.13
C PHE A 49 -2.50 4.56 -11.96
N SER A 50 -2.37 3.23 -12.02
CA SER A 50 -1.57 2.41 -11.10
C SER A 50 -0.36 1.89 -11.87
N LEU A 51 0.84 2.12 -11.32
CA LEU A 51 2.12 1.74 -11.92
C LEU A 51 2.32 0.23 -11.83
N GLY A 52 2.06 -0.36 -10.66
CA GLY A 52 2.22 -1.80 -10.45
C GLY A 52 1.29 -2.63 -11.34
N LEU A 53 0.09 -2.12 -11.64
CA LEU A 53 -0.90 -2.83 -12.47
C LEU A 53 -0.91 -2.39 -13.94
N ASP A 54 -0.10 -1.40 -14.32
CA ASP A 54 -0.03 -0.78 -15.65
C ASP A 54 -1.42 -0.46 -16.26
N ARG A 55 -2.34 0.04 -15.43
CA ARG A 55 -3.72 0.31 -15.87
C ARG A 55 -4.39 1.43 -15.11
N TYR A 56 -5.40 2.01 -15.77
CA TYR A 56 -6.29 2.98 -15.14
C TYR A 56 -7.38 2.30 -14.31
N ILE A 57 -7.46 2.66 -13.03
CA ILE A 57 -8.50 2.21 -12.12
C ILE A 57 -9.56 3.31 -12.01
N LYS A 58 -10.81 2.98 -12.32
CA LYS A 58 -11.96 3.87 -12.10
C LYS A 58 -12.45 3.70 -10.67
N MET A 59 -12.46 4.78 -9.90
CA MET A 59 -13.02 4.77 -8.55
C MET A 59 -13.62 6.14 -8.18
N SER A 60 -14.58 6.10 -7.25
CA SER A 60 -15.12 7.32 -6.63
C SER A 60 -14.21 7.75 -5.49
N LEU A 61 -13.67 8.97 -5.60
CA LEU A 61 -12.70 9.53 -4.66
C LEU A 61 -13.24 10.84 -4.08
N THR A 62 -12.88 11.14 -2.84
CA THR A 62 -13.01 12.51 -2.36
C THR A 62 -11.88 13.38 -2.91
N MET A 63 -12.11 14.69 -3.07
CA MET A 63 -11.03 15.61 -3.45
C MET A 63 -9.89 15.64 -2.42
N HIS A 64 -10.18 15.34 -1.15
CA HIS A 64 -9.14 15.19 -0.13
C HIS A 64 -8.29 13.94 -0.40
N ALA A 65 -8.91 12.80 -0.69
CA ALA A 65 -8.19 11.58 -1.03
C ALA A 65 -7.32 11.77 -2.29
N LEU A 66 -7.84 12.46 -3.30
CA LEU A 66 -7.08 12.78 -4.52
C LEU A 66 -5.81 13.57 -4.19
N ARG A 67 -5.91 14.63 -3.37
CA ARG A 67 -4.74 15.39 -2.93
C ARG A 67 -3.73 14.54 -2.14
N CYS A 68 -4.21 13.61 -1.31
CA CYS A 68 -3.33 12.71 -0.57
C CYS A 68 -2.60 11.72 -1.48
N ILE A 69 -3.25 11.25 -2.54
CA ILE A 69 -2.65 10.42 -3.58
C ILE A 69 -1.53 11.19 -4.28
N ASP A 70 -1.81 12.42 -4.70
CA ASP A 70 -0.82 13.27 -5.38
C ASP A 70 0.37 13.56 -4.46
N LYS A 71 0.12 13.82 -3.18
CA LYS A 71 1.17 14.04 -2.17
C LYS A 71 2.03 12.80 -1.91
N ALA A 72 1.43 11.61 -1.98
CA ALA A 72 2.16 10.35 -1.84
C ALA A 72 2.97 10.01 -3.10
N GLY A 73 2.68 10.64 -4.24
CA GLY A 73 3.34 10.34 -5.52
C GLY A 73 2.65 9.25 -6.34
N GLY A 74 1.42 8.86 -5.99
CA GLY A 74 0.66 7.86 -6.74
C GLY A 74 -0.33 7.08 -5.88
N ILE A 75 -1.24 6.35 -6.54
CA ILE A 75 -2.24 5.52 -5.86
C ILE A 75 -1.60 4.32 -5.16
N ASP A 76 -0.59 3.72 -5.79
CA ASP A 76 0.08 2.53 -5.26
C ASP A 76 0.81 2.88 -3.96
N GLU A 77 1.63 3.93 -3.99
CA GLU A 77 2.34 4.44 -2.83
C GLU A 77 1.38 4.85 -1.71
N TYR A 78 0.30 5.55 -2.06
CA TYR A 78 -0.73 5.91 -1.10
C TYR A 78 -1.33 4.68 -0.41
N LEU A 79 -1.65 3.62 -1.14
CA LEU A 79 -2.26 2.40 -0.58
C LEU A 79 -1.27 1.58 0.25
N LEU A 80 0.00 1.55 -0.13
CA LEU A 80 1.03 0.81 0.60
C LEU A 80 1.41 1.49 1.92
N THR A 81 1.60 2.81 1.88
CA THR A 81 2.09 3.63 3.02
C THR A 81 0.98 4.06 3.98
N THR A 82 -0.26 4.17 3.53
CA THR A 82 -1.37 4.54 4.42
C THR A 82 -1.67 3.43 5.44
N PRO A 83 -1.76 3.74 6.74
CA PRO A 83 -2.10 2.73 7.75
C PRO A 83 -3.52 2.21 7.55
N GLU A 84 -3.72 0.92 7.84
CA GLU A 84 -4.99 0.22 7.57
C GLU A 84 -6.20 0.86 8.26
N ARG A 85 -6.00 1.43 9.45
CA ARG A 85 -7.03 2.19 10.18
C ARG A 85 -7.57 3.41 9.41
N LYS A 86 -6.82 3.96 8.45
CA LYS A 86 -7.28 5.08 7.60
C LYS A 86 -7.86 4.60 6.26
N LEU A 87 -7.61 3.34 5.90
CA LEU A 87 -8.18 2.66 4.76
C LEU A 87 -9.48 1.98 5.21
N ASP A 88 -10.46 2.78 5.65
CA ASP A 88 -11.75 2.33 6.21
C ASP A 88 -12.69 1.60 5.20
N ASN A 89 -12.14 1.03 4.12
CA ASN A 89 -12.87 0.46 3.01
C ASN A 89 -12.26 -0.88 2.54
N ASP A 90 -13.13 -1.89 2.40
CA ASP A 90 -12.83 -3.21 1.82
C ASP A 90 -12.17 -3.11 0.44
N LEU A 91 -12.67 -2.24 -0.43
CA LEU A 91 -12.11 -2.03 -1.77
C LEU A 91 -10.65 -1.56 -1.69
N ALA A 92 -10.35 -0.64 -0.79
CA ALA A 92 -9.00 -0.10 -0.64
C ALA A 92 -8.03 -1.17 -0.12
N ARG A 93 -8.50 -2.03 0.80
CA ARG A 93 -7.75 -3.20 1.28
C ARG A 93 -7.50 -4.21 0.18
N GLU A 94 -8.52 -4.52 -0.62
CA GLU A 94 -8.41 -5.44 -1.75
C GLU A 94 -7.37 -4.94 -2.77
N TRP A 95 -7.41 -3.66 -3.13
CA TRP A 95 -6.41 -3.07 -4.02
C TRP A 95 -5.02 -3.09 -3.41
N ARG A 96 -4.88 -2.79 -2.11
CA ARG A 96 -3.60 -2.86 -1.40
C ARG A 96 -3.01 -4.27 -1.49
N THR A 97 -3.79 -5.32 -1.23
CA THR A 97 -3.32 -6.71 -1.31
C THR A 97 -2.90 -7.07 -2.74
N LYS A 98 -3.68 -6.68 -3.75
CA LYS A 98 -3.33 -6.92 -5.16
C LYS A 98 -2.03 -6.24 -5.56
N ILE A 99 -1.88 -4.96 -5.21
CA ILE A 99 -0.70 -4.17 -5.50
C ILE A 99 0.52 -4.75 -4.77
N ALA A 100 0.39 -5.04 -3.47
CA ALA A 100 1.46 -5.65 -2.68
C ALA A 100 1.91 -7.00 -3.25
N ALA A 101 0.99 -7.84 -3.73
CA ALA A 101 1.34 -9.12 -4.36
C ALA A 101 2.13 -8.92 -5.66
N VAL A 102 1.78 -7.92 -6.47
CA VAL A 102 2.53 -7.58 -7.68
C VAL A 102 3.93 -7.09 -7.34
N TYR A 103 4.07 -6.16 -6.39
CA TYR A 103 5.38 -5.68 -5.95
C TYR A 103 6.22 -6.79 -5.32
N HIS A 104 5.63 -7.69 -4.53
CA HIS A 104 6.33 -8.86 -4.00
C HIS A 104 6.84 -9.78 -5.12
N LYS A 105 6.02 -10.04 -6.14
CA LYS A 105 6.42 -10.85 -7.30
C LYS A 105 7.59 -10.18 -8.04
N LEU A 106 7.50 -8.89 -8.31
CA LEU A 106 8.56 -8.12 -8.96
C LEU A 106 9.86 -8.17 -8.14
N TYR A 107 9.77 -7.89 -6.84
CA TYR A 107 10.90 -7.97 -5.92
C TYR A 107 11.51 -9.38 -5.86
N THR A 108 10.70 -10.42 -5.81
CA THR A 108 11.19 -11.81 -5.80
C THR A 108 11.88 -12.16 -7.11
N MET A 109 11.37 -11.70 -8.25
CA MET A 109 12.02 -11.87 -9.55
C MET A 109 13.37 -11.14 -9.60
N GLU A 110 13.44 -9.91 -9.11
CA GLU A 110 14.68 -9.14 -9.01
C GLU A 110 15.69 -9.81 -8.06
N VAL A 111 15.28 -10.19 -6.85
CA VAL A 111 16.16 -10.87 -5.89
C VAL A 111 16.61 -12.25 -6.39
N ALA A 112 15.74 -13.00 -7.07
CA ALA A 112 16.10 -14.28 -7.67
C ALA A 112 17.17 -14.12 -8.77
N THR A 113 17.13 -13.03 -9.55
CA THR A 113 18.21 -12.73 -10.50
C THR A 113 19.52 -12.35 -9.81
N MET A 114 19.45 -11.72 -8.64
CA MET A 114 20.64 -11.29 -7.90
C MET A 114 21.32 -12.45 -7.12
N ASN A 115 20.62 -13.54 -6.83
CA ASN A 115 21.10 -14.65 -6.00
C ASN A 115 21.54 -15.92 -6.77
N VAL A 116 21.91 -15.80 -8.06
CA VAL A 116 22.49 -16.91 -8.84
C VAL A 116 23.92 -17.20 -8.34
N LYS A 117 24.20 -18.43 -7.92
CA LYS A 117 25.54 -18.88 -7.50
C LYS A 117 26.56 -18.71 -8.65
N PRO A 118 27.78 -18.21 -8.39
CA PRO A 118 28.81 -18.11 -9.42
C PRO A 118 29.13 -19.50 -9.97
N GLY A 119 28.98 -19.69 -11.30
CA GLY A 119 29.19 -20.97 -11.99
C GLY A 119 27.94 -21.71 -12.50
N MET A 120 26.72 -21.20 -12.32
CA MET A 120 25.49 -21.72 -12.95
C MET A 120 24.95 -20.79 -14.06
N GLU A 121 25.84 -20.14 -14.80
CA GLU A 121 25.50 -19.09 -15.77
C GLU A 121 24.81 -19.62 -17.04
N ASP A 122 25.01 -20.90 -17.37
CA ASP A 122 24.53 -21.52 -18.62
C ASP A 122 23.08 -22.03 -18.56
N GLN A 123 22.45 -22.10 -17.37
CA GLN A 123 21.08 -22.60 -17.20
C GLN A 123 20.03 -21.48 -17.09
N VAL A 124 20.44 -20.20 -17.14
CA VAL A 124 19.53 -19.07 -16.99
C VAL A 124 19.06 -18.60 -18.39
N PRO A 125 17.75 -18.57 -18.67
CA PRO A 125 17.27 -18.13 -19.97
C PRO A 125 17.61 -16.64 -20.21
N ARG A 126 18.24 -16.35 -21.37
CA ARG A 126 18.90 -15.07 -21.73
C ARG A 126 18.11 -13.78 -21.47
N HIS A 127 16.77 -13.85 -21.37
CA HIS A 127 15.92 -12.69 -21.13
C HIS A 127 15.97 -12.15 -19.69
N LEU A 128 16.52 -12.92 -18.74
CA LEU A 128 16.68 -12.53 -17.32
C LEU A 128 18.08 -11.98 -16.98
N GLN A 129 19.02 -11.97 -17.93
CA GLN A 129 20.37 -11.43 -17.75
C GLN A 129 20.37 -9.92 -17.95
N ALA A 130 19.92 -9.13 -16.97
CA ALA A 130 20.24 -7.70 -16.97
C ALA A 130 20.25 -7.06 -15.58
N ARG A 131 21.38 -6.38 -15.32
CA ARG A 131 21.62 -5.26 -14.39
C ARG A 131 22.09 -5.59 -12.97
N GLN A 132 23.42 -5.58 -12.85
CA GLN A 132 24.22 -5.63 -11.63
C GLN A 132 24.07 -4.40 -10.71
N ARG A 133 24.44 -4.63 -9.43
CA ARG A 133 24.91 -3.72 -8.34
C ARG A 133 23.91 -3.61 -7.18
N GLY A 134 24.26 -3.85 -5.91
CA GLY A 134 25.53 -4.22 -5.29
C GLY A 134 25.37 -4.23 -3.76
N PHE A 135 25.90 -5.26 -3.10
CA PHE A 135 26.15 -5.29 -1.65
C PHE A 135 27.59 -5.73 -1.46
N THR A 136 28.35 -5.08 -0.59
CA THR A 136 29.80 -5.30 -0.45
C THR A 136 30.09 -6.64 0.23
N LEU A 137 31.12 -7.34 -0.26
CA LEU A 137 31.55 -8.69 0.12
C LEU A 137 31.70 -8.89 1.65
N GLU A 138 32.07 -7.83 2.37
CA GLU A 138 32.27 -7.85 3.83
C GLU A 138 30.99 -8.11 4.61
N GLN A 139 29.84 -7.64 4.12
CA GLN A 139 28.55 -7.78 4.81
C GLN A 139 27.98 -9.20 4.69
N LEU A 140 28.34 -9.92 3.62
CA LEU A 140 27.94 -11.30 3.40
C LEU A 140 28.77 -12.26 4.27
N ASN A 141 30.09 -12.03 4.38
CA ASN A 141 30.97 -12.83 5.24
C ASN A 141 30.63 -12.68 6.73
N ALA A 142 30.20 -11.49 7.17
CA ALA A 142 29.79 -11.25 8.56
C ALA A 142 28.52 -12.04 8.94
N LEU A 143 27.59 -12.22 8.00
CA LEU A 143 26.32 -12.93 8.21
C LEU A 143 26.51 -14.45 8.15
N GLU A 144 27.44 -14.92 7.33
CA GLU A 144 27.83 -16.32 7.24
C GLU A 144 28.58 -16.79 8.49
N ALA A 145 29.47 -15.96 9.05
CA ALA A 145 30.16 -16.24 10.31
C ALA A 145 29.20 -16.37 11.51
N GLN A 146 28.14 -15.54 11.55
CA GLN A 146 27.12 -15.59 12.61
C GLN A 146 26.27 -16.87 12.55
N ASN A 147 25.95 -17.33 11.34
CA ASN A 147 25.13 -18.53 11.14
C ASN A 147 25.93 -19.84 11.34
N ALA A 148 27.24 -19.81 11.08
CA ALA A 148 28.12 -20.96 11.33
C ALA A 148 28.31 -21.25 12.83
N SER A 149 28.42 -20.22 13.68
CA SER A 149 28.49 -20.39 15.13
C SER A 149 27.20 -20.92 15.74
N ALA A 150 26.04 -20.54 15.19
CA ALA A 150 24.73 -20.97 15.69
C ALA A 150 24.43 -22.46 15.42
N SER A 151 25.18 -23.11 14.54
CA SER A 151 24.94 -24.50 14.12
C SER A 151 25.74 -25.53 14.92
N LEU A 152 26.72 -25.10 15.73
CA LEU A 152 27.59 -26.00 16.53
C LEU A 152 27.08 -26.25 17.96
N GLU A 153 26.05 -25.53 18.42
CA GLU A 153 25.52 -25.64 19.78
C GLU A 153 24.25 -26.51 19.91
N ALA A 154 23.94 -27.36 18.93
CA ALA A 154 22.81 -28.29 19.05
C ALA A 154 23.26 -29.61 19.71
N PRO A 155 22.93 -29.88 20.99
CA PRO A 155 23.29 -31.13 21.64
C PRO A 155 22.49 -32.29 21.05
N HIS A 156 23.18 -33.27 20.47
CA HIS A 156 22.63 -34.60 20.22
C HIS A 156 22.39 -35.28 21.57
N ALA A 157 21.14 -35.38 21.98
CA ALA A 157 20.72 -36.24 23.08
C ALA A 157 19.78 -37.33 22.52
N SER A 158 20.17 -38.56 22.82
CA SER A 158 19.62 -39.85 22.38
C SER A 158 18.27 -40.20 22.97
#